data_AF-T0SQN5-F1
#
_entry.id   AF-T0SQN5-F1
#
_cell.length_a   1.000
_cell.length_b   1.000
_cell.length_c   1.000
_cell.angle_alpha   90.00
_cell.angle_beta   90.00
_cell.angle_gamma   90.00
#
_symmetry.space_group_name_H-M   'P 1'
#
loop_
_entity.id
_entity.type
_entity.pdbx_description
1 polymer ?
#
loop_
_entity_poly.entity_id
_entity_poly.type
_entity_poly.pdbx_seq_one_letter_code
_entity_poly.pdbx_strand_id
1 'polypeptide(L)'
;MNILLISDQLNLANMLREQLSSHDYNLIIKTESDFLSSDPSDDISLILVHEEASSQCFKLIAKINELYRKGRKKADKKPIFFLTKKESLENRIRALNSGASEIVELSLSGQLVLKIDSHLRPGMIWRGLKVLVVEDEKMTSKFIRHLLESKGASVEVFSDGAMAYSYIKENMDVDLILTDHMMPSMTGIDFIKKIRNELGMKNVSVIFISSIQDEMEILSFYKAGGNDYISKPIIKEEFFVKVGQIVNVRKYALMLKEQVKKLEEMDKLKDHLIAVCSHDLRGPLNVVLGLSNVMSEDEDNSDDVREMSSQIYTSSTQLLNMVNDLLDLSEVQMQKEKMRVTKVNLCLLLNDILKKNEVTNTKNIKIKLNSIEESIFILGNESLLTRLFQNLLSNAYKFTGRDGKIVIRVLKKGEKVQVDIEDNGIGMPKEFLDKIFESMSGIGRQGTEGEKSTGIGMSIVKEIADNHGARVEVKSEVGVGTVFSVIFNDVK
;
A
#
# COMPACT_ATOMS: atom_id res chain seq x y z
N MET A 1 17.09 -26.19 -20.85
CA MET A 1 15.93 -27.02 -20.41
C MET A 1 14.68 -26.47 -21.09
N ASN A 2 13.80 -27.32 -21.61
CA ASN A 2 12.57 -26.84 -22.26
C ASN A 2 11.44 -26.63 -21.25
N ILE A 3 10.76 -25.51 -21.37
CA ILE A 3 9.55 -25.17 -20.63
C ILE A 3 8.41 -25.09 -21.63
N LEU A 4 7.33 -25.82 -21.37
CA LEU A 4 6.13 -25.80 -22.19
C LEU A 4 5.14 -24.79 -21.62
N LEU A 5 4.75 -23.78 -22.37
CA LEU A 5 3.62 -22.90 -22.07
C LEU A 5 2.39 -23.36 -22.84
N ILE A 6 1.31 -23.62 -22.12
CA ILE A 6 -0.02 -23.83 -22.69
C ILE A 6 -0.81 -22.54 -22.50
N SER A 7 -1.01 -21.79 -23.59
CA SER A 7 -1.69 -20.49 -23.60
C SER A 7 -2.01 -20.05 -25.03
N ASP A 8 -3.15 -19.38 -25.20
CA ASP A 8 -3.54 -18.73 -26.45
C ASP A 8 -3.11 -17.25 -26.52
N GLN A 9 -2.50 -16.74 -25.44
CA GLN A 9 -2.10 -15.34 -25.33
C GLN A 9 -0.68 -15.09 -25.86
N LEU A 10 -0.57 -14.55 -27.08
CA LEU A 10 0.72 -14.28 -27.72
C LEU A 10 1.58 -13.26 -26.95
N ASN A 11 0.95 -12.23 -26.37
CA ASN A 11 1.65 -11.20 -25.60
C ASN A 11 2.31 -11.78 -24.33
N LEU A 12 1.58 -12.63 -23.61
CA LEU A 12 2.11 -13.36 -22.45
C LEU A 12 3.30 -14.22 -22.88
N ALA A 13 3.17 -14.94 -23.99
CA ALA A 13 4.21 -15.85 -24.45
C ALA A 13 5.50 -15.12 -24.86
N ASN A 14 5.39 -13.94 -25.50
CA ASN A 14 6.55 -13.11 -25.83
C ASN A 14 7.25 -12.57 -24.57
N MET A 15 6.48 -12.05 -23.62
CA MET A 15 7.00 -11.58 -22.33
C MET A 15 7.74 -12.71 -21.58
N LEU A 16 7.14 -13.89 -21.50
CA LEU A 16 7.76 -15.05 -20.84
C LEU A 16 9.01 -15.55 -21.56
N ARG A 17 9.03 -15.50 -22.90
CA ARG A 17 10.19 -15.91 -23.68
C ARG A 17 11.42 -15.06 -23.34
N GLU A 18 11.25 -13.75 -23.24
CA GLU A 18 12.33 -12.82 -22.87
C GLU A 18 12.84 -13.07 -21.43
N GLN A 19 11.92 -13.28 -20.49
CA GLN A 19 12.27 -13.59 -19.10
C GLN A 19 12.98 -14.93 -18.94
N LEU A 20 12.59 -15.95 -19.72
CA LEU A 20 13.11 -17.31 -19.60
C LEU A 20 14.42 -17.50 -20.38
N SER A 21 14.58 -16.84 -21.53
CA SER A 21 15.79 -16.95 -22.36
C SER A 21 17.03 -16.42 -21.64
N SER A 22 16.88 -15.34 -20.87
CA SER A 22 17.94 -14.80 -19.99
C SER A 22 18.39 -15.76 -18.88
N HIS A 23 17.65 -16.85 -18.66
CA HIS A 23 17.91 -17.88 -17.67
C HIS A 23 18.04 -19.28 -18.30
N ASP A 24 18.58 -19.38 -19.52
CA ASP A 24 18.88 -20.64 -20.24
C ASP A 24 17.70 -21.62 -20.33
N TYR A 25 16.48 -21.08 -20.33
CA TYR A 25 15.25 -21.83 -20.53
C TYR A 25 14.72 -21.58 -21.94
N ASN A 26 14.38 -22.66 -22.64
CA ASN A 26 13.77 -22.59 -23.96
C ASN A 26 12.25 -22.70 -23.81
N LEU A 27 11.51 -21.68 -24.25
CA LEU A 27 10.05 -21.65 -24.15
C LEU A 27 9.40 -22.22 -25.42
N ILE A 28 8.71 -23.35 -25.27
CA ILE A 28 7.86 -23.97 -26.27
C ILE A 28 6.42 -23.55 -25.98
N ILE A 29 5.67 -23.08 -26.99
CA ILE A 29 4.29 -22.62 -26.83
C ILE A 29 3.37 -23.60 -27.55
N LYS A 30 2.26 -23.97 -26.90
CA LYS A 30 1.16 -24.72 -27.52
C LYS A 30 -0.18 -24.13 -27.08
N THR A 31 -1.18 -24.21 -27.94
CA THR A 31 -2.59 -24.06 -27.53
C THR A 31 -3.06 -25.32 -26.81
N GLU A 32 -4.22 -25.29 -26.14
CA GLU A 32 -4.82 -26.51 -25.57
C GLU A 32 -5.01 -27.60 -26.64
N SER A 33 -5.53 -27.23 -27.83
CA SER A 33 -5.76 -28.15 -28.93
C SER A 33 -4.47 -28.76 -29.48
N ASP A 34 -3.41 -27.96 -29.63
CA ASP A 34 -2.12 -28.45 -30.13
C ASP A 34 -1.45 -29.38 -29.13
N PHE A 35 -1.59 -29.09 -27.83
CA PHE A 35 -1.07 -29.95 -26.79
C PHE A 35 -1.79 -31.29 -26.74
N LEU A 36 -3.13 -31.29 -26.80
CA LEU A 36 -3.93 -32.51 -26.72
C LEU A 36 -3.86 -33.39 -27.98
N SER A 37 -3.48 -32.82 -29.12
CA SER A 37 -3.32 -33.55 -30.39
C SER A 37 -1.92 -34.12 -30.62
N SER A 38 -0.97 -33.86 -29.71
CA SER A 38 0.41 -34.32 -29.83
C SER A 38 0.83 -35.17 -28.63
N ASP A 39 1.74 -36.12 -28.84
CA ASP A 39 2.26 -36.92 -27.75
C ASP A 39 3.11 -36.08 -26.77
N PRO A 40 3.04 -36.37 -25.46
CA PRO A 40 3.84 -35.67 -24.46
C PRO A 40 5.34 -35.87 -24.71
N SER A 41 6.06 -34.77 -24.94
CA SER A 41 7.52 -34.83 -25.12
C SER A 41 8.25 -35.02 -23.78
N ASP A 42 9.23 -35.91 -23.78
CA ASP A 42 10.09 -36.22 -22.62
C ASP A 42 11.08 -35.13 -22.27
N ASP A 43 11.42 -34.31 -23.27
CA ASP A 43 12.38 -33.22 -23.18
C ASP A 43 11.81 -31.95 -22.50
N ILE A 44 10.52 -31.99 -22.12
CA ILE A 44 9.89 -30.94 -21.32
C ILE A 44 10.30 -31.10 -19.86
N SER A 45 10.91 -30.06 -19.28
CA SER A 45 11.33 -30.06 -17.87
C SER A 45 10.23 -29.55 -16.94
N LEU A 46 9.39 -28.60 -17.40
CA LEU A 46 8.32 -27.97 -16.62
C LEU A 46 7.21 -27.47 -17.55
N ILE A 47 5.96 -27.47 -17.05
CA ILE A 47 4.78 -27.04 -17.81
C ILE A 47 4.16 -25.83 -17.13
N LEU A 48 3.90 -24.77 -17.89
CA LEU A 48 3.18 -23.57 -17.49
C LEU A 48 1.78 -23.63 -18.10
N VAL A 49 0.74 -23.53 -17.28
CA VAL A 49 -0.65 -23.47 -17.73
C VAL A 49 -1.21 -22.10 -17.39
N HIS A 50 -1.55 -21.32 -18.41
CA HIS A 50 -2.16 -20.00 -18.22
C HIS A 50 -3.65 -20.13 -17.90
N GLU A 51 -4.17 -19.29 -17.01
CA GLU A 51 -5.57 -19.33 -16.58
C GLU A 51 -6.59 -19.15 -17.72
N GLU A 52 -6.22 -18.42 -18.77
CA GLU A 52 -7.06 -18.21 -19.96
C GLU A 52 -6.78 -19.23 -21.07
N ALA A 53 -5.92 -20.23 -20.84
CA ALA A 53 -5.61 -21.25 -21.84
C ALA A 53 -6.78 -22.19 -22.15
N SER A 54 -7.80 -22.23 -21.27
CA SER A 54 -8.98 -23.05 -21.41
C SER A 54 -10.10 -22.51 -20.52
N SER A 55 -11.35 -22.63 -20.97
CA SER A 55 -12.53 -22.45 -20.09
C SER A 55 -12.55 -23.47 -18.94
N GLN A 56 -11.77 -24.55 -19.04
CA GLN A 56 -11.67 -25.63 -18.05
C GLN A 56 -10.21 -25.91 -17.64
N CYS A 57 -9.41 -24.86 -17.42
CA CYS A 57 -7.98 -24.97 -17.07
C CYS A 57 -7.64 -25.99 -15.98
N PHE A 58 -8.44 -26.10 -14.92
CA PHE A 58 -8.22 -27.09 -13.86
C PHE A 58 -8.33 -28.54 -14.34
N LYS A 59 -9.29 -28.83 -15.23
CA LYS A 59 -9.39 -30.15 -15.86
C LYS A 59 -8.24 -30.40 -16.83
N LEU A 60 -7.77 -29.37 -17.53
CA LEU A 60 -6.58 -29.46 -18.36
C LEU A 60 -5.34 -29.85 -17.53
N ILE A 61 -5.13 -29.25 -16.35
CA ILE A 61 -4.05 -29.62 -15.42
C ILE A 61 -4.15 -31.10 -15.02
N ALA A 62 -5.34 -31.58 -14.67
CA ALA A 62 -5.56 -32.98 -14.33
C ALA A 62 -5.25 -33.91 -15.51
N LYS A 63 -5.64 -33.53 -16.73
CA LYS A 63 -5.39 -34.29 -17.96
C LYS A 63 -3.90 -34.33 -18.33
N ILE A 64 -3.17 -33.21 -18.19
CA ILE A 64 -1.71 -33.16 -18.36
C ILE A 64 -1.04 -34.15 -17.40
N ASN A 65 -1.45 -34.13 -16.13
CA ASN A 65 -0.94 -35.06 -15.12
C ASN A 65 -1.20 -36.53 -15.48
N GLU A 66 -2.36 -36.85 -16.05
CA GLU A 66 -2.68 -38.19 -16.53
C GLU A 66 -1.78 -38.63 -17.69
N LEU A 67 -1.60 -37.75 -18.69
CA LEU A 67 -0.78 -38.01 -19.87
C LEU A 67 0.68 -38.30 -19.51
N TYR A 68 1.27 -37.51 -18.61
CA TYR A 68 2.65 -37.71 -18.16
C TYR A 68 2.83 -38.86 -17.14
N ARG A 69 1.72 -39.45 -16.65
CA ARG A 69 1.76 -40.56 -15.67
C ARG A 69 1.77 -41.95 -16.32
N LYS A 70 1.25 -42.11 -17.54
CA LYS A 70 1.20 -43.42 -18.21
C LYS A 70 2.63 -43.99 -18.41
N GLY A 71 2.95 -45.04 -17.66
CA GLY A 71 4.19 -45.83 -17.80
C GLY A 71 5.44 -45.32 -17.06
N ARG A 72 5.35 -44.28 -16.20
CA ARG A 72 6.53 -43.67 -15.54
C ARG A 72 6.52 -43.80 -14.02
N LYS A 73 7.71 -43.80 -13.39
CA LYS A 73 7.85 -43.79 -11.93
C LYS A 73 7.33 -42.45 -11.37
N LYS A 74 6.84 -42.46 -10.13
CA LYS A 74 6.31 -41.27 -9.43
C LYS A 74 7.31 -40.09 -9.36
N ALA A 75 8.62 -40.38 -9.45
CA ALA A 75 9.70 -39.39 -9.46
C ALA A 75 9.88 -38.65 -10.81
N ASP A 76 9.30 -39.14 -11.90
CA ASP A 76 9.39 -38.52 -13.24
C ASP A 76 8.23 -37.56 -13.54
N LYS A 77 7.42 -37.23 -12.53
CA LYS A 77 6.29 -36.31 -12.69
C LYS A 77 6.82 -34.92 -13.03
N LYS A 78 6.49 -34.41 -14.21
CA LYS A 78 6.85 -33.05 -14.62
C LYS A 78 6.08 -32.02 -13.76
N PRO A 79 6.75 -31.03 -13.15
CA PRO A 79 6.07 -29.99 -12.38
C PRO A 79 5.17 -29.14 -13.30
N ILE A 80 3.99 -28.80 -12.80
CA ILE A 80 3.01 -27.96 -13.52
C ILE A 80 2.77 -26.69 -12.72
N PHE A 81 3.04 -25.52 -13.29
CA PHE A 81 2.78 -24.24 -12.66
C PHE A 81 1.54 -23.59 -13.28
N PHE A 82 0.63 -23.12 -12.43
CA PHE A 82 -0.55 -22.39 -12.87
C PHE A 82 -0.27 -20.88 -12.87
N LEU A 83 -0.41 -20.23 -14.02
CA LEU A 83 -0.18 -18.80 -14.20
C LEU A 83 -1.52 -18.05 -14.16
N THR A 84 -1.64 -17.06 -13.27
CA THR A 84 -2.85 -16.25 -13.11
C THR A 84 -2.52 -14.76 -13.01
N LYS A 85 -3.42 -13.89 -13.47
CA LYS A 85 -3.31 -12.44 -13.28
C LYS A 85 -3.74 -12.00 -11.88
N LYS A 86 -4.50 -12.82 -11.15
CA LYS A 86 -5.02 -12.47 -9.83
C LYS A 86 -5.08 -13.70 -8.93
N GLU A 87 -4.26 -13.71 -7.89
CA GLU A 87 -4.31 -14.78 -6.90
C GLU A 87 -5.59 -14.68 -6.04
N SER A 88 -6.40 -15.73 -6.03
CA SER A 88 -7.50 -15.92 -5.08
C SER A 88 -7.31 -17.23 -4.32
N LEU A 89 -7.73 -17.26 -3.05
CA LEU A 89 -7.62 -18.47 -2.22
C LEU A 89 -8.34 -19.66 -2.86
N GLU A 90 -9.49 -19.41 -3.50
CA GLU A 90 -10.26 -20.43 -4.20
C GLU A 90 -9.53 -20.99 -5.42
N ASN A 91 -8.96 -20.12 -6.27
CA ASN A 91 -8.17 -20.56 -7.43
C ASN A 91 -6.94 -21.34 -6.98
N ARG A 92 -6.33 -20.93 -5.87
CA ARG A 92 -5.17 -21.61 -5.29
C ARG A 92 -5.50 -23.04 -4.86
N ILE A 93 -6.59 -23.23 -4.12
CA ILE A 93 -7.04 -24.55 -3.69
C ILE A 93 -7.39 -25.42 -4.91
N ARG A 94 -8.13 -24.88 -5.88
CA ARG A 94 -8.55 -25.61 -7.09
C ARG A 94 -7.37 -26.05 -7.96
N ALA A 95 -6.39 -25.18 -8.19
CA ALA A 95 -5.19 -25.50 -8.96
C ALA A 95 -4.37 -26.62 -8.31
N LEU A 96 -4.10 -26.52 -7.00
CA LEU A 96 -3.35 -27.54 -6.26
C LEU A 96 -4.08 -28.88 -6.22
N ASN A 97 -5.41 -28.88 -5.98
CA ASN A 97 -6.22 -30.11 -5.99
C ASN A 97 -6.27 -30.78 -7.36
N SER A 98 -6.14 -29.99 -8.42
CA SER A 98 -6.06 -30.49 -9.80
C SER A 98 -4.66 -31.01 -10.15
N GLY A 99 -3.70 -30.85 -9.25
CA GLY A 99 -2.35 -31.41 -9.33
C GLY A 99 -1.30 -30.46 -9.89
N ALA A 100 -1.55 -29.14 -9.85
CA ALA A 100 -0.48 -28.15 -10.03
C ALA A 100 0.54 -28.25 -8.89
N SER A 101 1.81 -28.07 -9.21
CA SER A 101 2.92 -28.02 -8.26
C SER A 101 3.04 -26.66 -7.58
N GLU A 102 2.68 -25.58 -8.29
CA GLU A 102 2.88 -24.20 -7.84
C GLU A 102 1.91 -23.26 -8.56
N ILE A 103 1.63 -22.11 -7.98
CA ILE A 103 0.83 -21.04 -8.61
C ILE A 103 1.68 -19.78 -8.69
N VAL A 104 1.66 -19.10 -9.82
CA VAL A 104 2.45 -17.90 -10.08
C VAL A 104 1.53 -16.78 -10.52
N GLU A 105 1.54 -15.68 -9.77
CA GLU A 105 0.88 -14.46 -10.16
C GLU A 105 1.76 -13.71 -11.18
N LEU A 106 1.20 -13.41 -12.36
CA LEU A 106 1.92 -12.78 -13.48
C LEU A 106 2.22 -11.30 -13.25
N SER A 107 1.67 -10.69 -12.19
CA SER A 107 1.85 -9.27 -11.88
C SER A 107 3.26 -8.92 -11.38
N LEU A 108 4.10 -9.91 -11.08
CA LEU A 108 5.42 -9.74 -10.47
C LEU A 108 6.52 -10.31 -11.36
N SER A 109 7.23 -9.41 -12.04
CA SER A 109 8.43 -9.72 -12.82
C SER A 109 9.48 -10.45 -11.97
N GLY A 110 9.93 -11.62 -12.42
CA GLY A 110 10.99 -12.39 -11.77
C GLY A 110 10.55 -13.47 -10.77
N GLN A 111 9.31 -13.45 -10.27
CA GLN A 111 8.80 -14.51 -9.38
C GLN A 111 8.74 -15.87 -10.07
N LEU A 112 8.33 -15.89 -11.34
CA LEU A 112 8.22 -17.11 -12.12
C LEU A 112 9.56 -17.84 -12.23
N VAL A 113 10.62 -17.12 -12.60
CA VAL A 113 11.96 -17.68 -12.79
C VAL A 113 12.49 -18.26 -11.49
N LEU A 114 12.35 -17.54 -10.38
CA LEU A 114 12.77 -18.02 -9.06
C LEU A 114 12.06 -19.32 -8.66
N LYS A 115 10.76 -19.42 -8.93
CA LYS A 115 9.97 -20.65 -8.66
C LYS A 115 10.37 -21.79 -9.58
N ILE A 116 10.68 -21.51 -10.85
CA ILE A 116 11.17 -22.52 -11.80
C ILE A 116 12.53 -23.04 -11.35
N ASP A 117 13.46 -22.16 -11.00
CA ASP A 117 14.80 -22.52 -10.54
C ASP A 117 14.73 -23.34 -9.24
N SER A 118 13.85 -22.99 -8.29
CA SER A 118 13.70 -23.75 -7.04
C SER A 118 13.23 -25.20 -7.28
N HIS A 119 12.44 -25.44 -8.34
CA HIS A 119 11.93 -26.77 -8.68
C HIS A 119 12.88 -27.56 -9.58
N LEU A 120 13.46 -26.93 -10.60
CA LEU A 120 14.29 -27.61 -11.58
C LEU A 120 15.76 -27.70 -11.17
N ARG A 121 16.23 -26.75 -10.36
CA ARG A 121 17.63 -26.62 -9.96
C ARG A 121 17.73 -26.21 -8.49
N PRO A 122 17.23 -27.03 -7.53
CA PRO A 122 17.23 -26.68 -6.11
C PRO A 122 18.63 -26.42 -5.54
N GLY A 123 19.70 -26.88 -6.21
CA GLY A 123 21.09 -26.58 -5.85
C GLY A 123 21.63 -25.22 -6.34
N MET A 124 20.99 -24.56 -7.31
CA MET A 124 21.42 -23.29 -7.91
C MET A 124 20.78 -22.07 -7.24
N ILE A 125 20.93 -21.98 -5.92
CA ILE A 125 20.27 -20.96 -5.08
C ILE A 125 20.74 -19.52 -5.33
N TRP A 126 21.87 -19.31 -6.03
CA TRP A 126 22.46 -18.01 -6.31
C TRP A 126 22.45 -17.68 -7.80
N ARG A 127 21.56 -18.30 -8.58
CA ARG A 127 21.41 -17.97 -10.00
C ARG A 127 21.04 -16.51 -10.21
N GLY A 128 21.69 -15.86 -11.17
CA GLY A 128 21.52 -14.44 -11.46
C GLY A 128 22.29 -13.50 -10.53
N LEU A 129 22.90 -14.02 -9.46
CA LEU A 129 23.76 -13.23 -8.57
C LEU A 129 25.09 -12.94 -9.27
N LYS A 130 25.42 -11.66 -9.43
CA LYS A 130 26.72 -11.21 -9.98
C LYS A 130 27.69 -10.95 -8.85
N VAL A 131 28.71 -11.78 -8.76
CA VAL A 131 29.69 -11.78 -7.68
C VAL A 131 31.06 -11.38 -8.21
N LEU A 132 31.69 -10.42 -7.56
CA LEU A 132 33.06 -10.02 -7.84
C LEU A 132 33.96 -10.52 -6.72
N VAL A 133 35.01 -11.25 -7.06
CA VAL A 133 35.99 -11.80 -6.11
C VAL A 133 37.32 -11.11 -6.35
N VAL A 134 37.89 -10.50 -5.31
CA VAL A 134 39.22 -9.87 -5.34
C VAL A 134 40.15 -10.63 -4.42
N GLU A 135 41.06 -11.42 -4.99
CA GLU A 135 41.93 -12.34 -4.26
C GLU A 135 43.18 -12.61 -5.11
N ASP A 136 44.35 -12.29 -4.57
CA ASP A 136 45.63 -12.41 -5.28
C ASP A 136 46.14 -13.86 -5.34
N GLU A 137 45.79 -14.68 -4.34
CA GLU A 137 46.15 -16.09 -4.34
C GLU A 137 45.30 -16.91 -5.34
N LYS A 138 45.96 -17.44 -6.38
CA LYS A 138 45.31 -18.18 -7.48
C LYS A 138 44.51 -19.41 -7.03
N MET A 139 44.96 -20.10 -5.97
CA MET A 139 44.27 -21.31 -5.50
C MET A 139 43.00 -20.96 -4.73
N THR A 140 43.09 -19.98 -3.83
CA THR A 140 41.97 -19.47 -3.04
C THR A 140 40.89 -18.85 -3.93
N SER A 141 41.27 -17.99 -4.88
CA SER A 141 40.33 -17.39 -5.84
C SER A 141 39.60 -18.42 -6.70
N LYS A 142 40.30 -19.46 -7.19
CA LYS A 142 39.68 -20.58 -7.92
C LYS A 142 38.71 -21.38 -7.06
N PHE A 143 39.07 -21.62 -5.80
CA PHE A 143 38.20 -22.35 -4.88
C PHE A 143 36.91 -21.57 -4.59
N ILE A 144 37.02 -20.27 -4.28
CA ILE A 144 35.85 -19.39 -4.06
C ILE A 144 34.96 -19.34 -5.29
N ARG A 145 35.56 -19.14 -6.47
CA ARG A 145 34.85 -19.15 -7.76
C ARG A 145 34.06 -20.46 -7.92
N HIS A 146 34.70 -21.61 -7.68
CA HIS A 146 34.05 -22.90 -7.78
C HIS A 146 32.86 -23.04 -6.81
N LEU A 147 33.01 -22.60 -5.55
CA LEU A 147 31.91 -22.65 -4.58
C LEU A 147 30.70 -21.83 -5.02
N LEU A 148 30.92 -20.61 -5.50
CA LEU A 148 29.87 -19.70 -5.97
C LEU A 148 29.22 -20.20 -7.27
N GLU A 149 30.01 -20.57 -8.28
CA GLU A 149 29.53 -21.07 -9.56
C GLU A 149 28.77 -22.39 -9.40
N SER A 150 29.17 -23.26 -8.44
CA SER A 150 28.43 -24.50 -8.13
C SER A 150 27.00 -24.25 -7.64
N LYS A 151 26.70 -23.04 -7.16
CA LYS A 151 25.38 -22.59 -6.73
C LYS A 151 24.73 -21.65 -7.76
N GLY A 152 25.33 -21.48 -8.93
CA GLY A 152 24.77 -20.76 -10.08
C GLY A 152 25.08 -19.26 -10.15
N ALA A 153 25.94 -18.73 -9.27
CA ALA A 153 26.37 -17.33 -9.35
C ALA A 153 27.27 -17.10 -10.57
N SER A 154 27.19 -15.90 -11.16
CA SER A 154 28.14 -15.41 -12.15
C SER A 154 29.30 -14.75 -11.42
N VAL A 155 30.53 -15.21 -11.66
CA VAL A 155 31.69 -14.78 -10.88
C VAL A 155 32.77 -14.18 -11.76
N GLU A 156 33.16 -12.95 -11.44
CA GLU A 156 34.36 -12.30 -11.98
C GLU A 156 35.46 -12.27 -10.93
N VAL A 157 36.69 -12.60 -11.32
CA VAL A 157 37.83 -12.70 -10.38
C VAL A 157 38.91 -11.70 -10.80
N PHE A 158 39.41 -10.94 -9.81
CA PHE A 158 40.52 -10.02 -9.96
C PHE A 158 41.58 -10.34 -8.91
N SER A 159 42.85 -10.20 -9.27
CA SER A 159 43.96 -10.41 -8.34
C SER A 159 44.36 -9.15 -7.58
N ASP A 160 43.72 -8.01 -7.86
CA ASP A 160 44.05 -6.72 -7.25
C ASP A 160 42.83 -5.80 -7.23
N GLY A 161 42.69 -5.03 -6.15
CA GLY A 161 41.59 -4.09 -5.96
C GLY A 161 41.53 -2.98 -7.00
N ALA A 162 42.65 -2.57 -7.60
CA ALA A 162 42.68 -1.50 -8.60
C ALA A 162 42.05 -1.95 -9.93
N MET A 163 42.29 -3.20 -10.33
CA MET A 163 41.64 -3.80 -11.50
C MET A 163 40.14 -3.97 -11.26
N ALA A 164 39.78 -4.48 -10.08
CA ALA A 164 38.38 -4.60 -9.66
C ALA A 164 37.67 -3.26 -9.66
N TYR A 165 38.29 -2.20 -9.13
CA TYR A 165 37.74 -0.85 -9.13
C TYR A 165 37.49 -0.32 -10.55
N SER A 166 38.46 -0.48 -11.45
CA SER A 166 38.30 -0.05 -12.84
C SER A 166 37.16 -0.79 -13.54
N TYR A 167 37.05 -2.10 -13.31
CA TYR A 167 35.95 -2.91 -13.84
C TYR A 167 34.58 -2.45 -13.33
N ILE A 168 34.45 -2.21 -12.01
CA ILE A 168 33.18 -1.76 -11.40
C ILE A 168 32.79 -0.36 -11.91
N LYS A 169 33.78 0.51 -12.13
CA LYS A 169 33.55 1.85 -12.67
C LYS A 169 32.97 1.80 -14.09
N GLU A 170 33.36 0.82 -14.89
CA GLU A 170 32.81 0.58 -16.23
C GLU A 170 31.50 -0.23 -16.19
N ASN A 171 31.37 -1.15 -15.24
CA ASN A 171 30.25 -2.09 -15.08
C ASN A 171 29.67 -1.99 -13.66
N MET A 172 28.64 -1.17 -13.48
CA MET A 172 28.02 -0.94 -12.16
C MET A 172 27.14 -2.11 -11.65
N ASP A 173 27.10 -3.23 -12.35
CA ASP A 173 26.16 -4.32 -12.09
C ASP A 173 26.82 -5.46 -11.29
N VAL A 174 27.01 -5.21 -10.00
CA VAL A 174 27.58 -6.16 -9.03
C VAL A 174 26.69 -6.24 -7.79
N ASP A 175 26.32 -7.46 -7.39
CA ASP A 175 25.47 -7.71 -6.23
C ASP A 175 26.25 -7.93 -4.95
N LEU A 176 27.37 -8.65 -5.06
CA LEU A 176 28.19 -9.08 -3.95
C LEU A 176 29.68 -9.00 -4.31
N ILE A 177 30.47 -8.48 -3.39
CA ILE A 177 31.92 -8.43 -3.49
C ILE A 177 32.50 -9.29 -2.38
N LEU A 178 33.41 -10.21 -2.74
CA LEU A 178 34.28 -10.88 -1.80
C LEU A 178 35.70 -10.33 -2.02
N THR A 179 36.35 -9.81 -0.99
CA THR A 179 37.69 -9.24 -1.12
C THR A 179 38.62 -9.78 -0.05
N ASP A 180 39.84 -10.14 -0.44
CA ASP A 180 40.91 -10.32 0.54
C ASP A 180 41.15 -8.99 1.27
N HIS A 181 41.53 -9.08 2.54
CA HIS A 181 42.02 -7.97 3.32
C HIS A 181 43.38 -7.47 2.79
N MET A 182 44.34 -8.39 2.58
CA MET A 182 45.71 -8.06 2.20
C MET A 182 45.94 -8.33 0.71
N MET A 183 46.27 -7.29 -0.05
CA MET A 183 46.58 -7.40 -1.47
C MET A 183 47.75 -6.47 -1.85
N PRO A 184 48.51 -6.78 -2.92
CA PRO A 184 49.79 -6.11 -3.20
C PRO A 184 49.73 -4.60 -3.43
N SER A 185 48.72 -4.09 -4.15
CA SER A 185 48.68 -2.65 -4.54
C SER A 185 47.68 -1.83 -3.71
N MET A 186 46.52 -2.40 -3.41
CA MET A 186 45.45 -1.74 -2.66
C MET A 186 44.83 -2.74 -1.70
N THR A 187 44.76 -2.42 -0.41
CA THR A 187 44.13 -3.30 0.59
C THR A 187 42.63 -3.43 0.32
N GLY A 188 42.02 -4.52 0.79
CA GLY A 188 40.56 -4.69 0.67
C GLY A 188 39.80 -3.55 1.34
N ILE A 189 40.30 -3.03 2.47
CA ILE A 189 39.66 -1.90 3.16
C ILE A 189 39.67 -0.65 2.29
N ASP A 190 40.82 -0.33 1.69
CA ASP A 190 40.97 0.85 0.84
C ASP A 190 40.13 0.72 -0.42
N PHE A 191 40.11 -0.46 -1.02
CA PHE A 191 39.24 -0.79 -2.15
C PHE A 191 37.77 -0.50 -1.83
N ILE A 192 37.27 -1.02 -0.70
CA ILE A 192 35.88 -0.84 -0.31
C ILE A 192 35.58 0.63 0.00
N LYS A 193 36.43 1.33 0.75
CA LYS A 193 36.27 2.78 0.98
C LYS A 193 36.20 3.55 -0.34
N LYS A 194 37.04 3.19 -1.31
CA LYS A 194 37.09 3.84 -2.61
C LYS A 194 35.79 3.66 -3.40
N ILE A 195 35.25 2.43 -3.50
CA ILE A 195 33.97 2.21 -4.21
C ILE A 195 32.79 2.88 -3.48
N ARG A 196 32.79 2.94 -2.14
CA ARG A 196 31.72 3.59 -1.38
C ARG A 196 31.71 5.10 -1.59
N ASN A 197 32.89 5.72 -1.57
CA ASN A 197 33.03 7.19 -1.64
C ASN A 197 32.99 7.71 -3.08
N GLU A 198 33.67 7.07 -4.02
CA GLU A 198 33.83 7.57 -5.38
C GLU A 198 32.73 7.08 -6.34
N LEU A 199 32.26 5.84 -6.18
CA LEU A 199 31.23 5.25 -7.06
C LEU A 199 29.83 5.29 -6.44
N GLY A 200 29.68 5.77 -5.20
CA GLY A 200 28.39 5.90 -4.52
C GLY A 200 27.67 4.57 -4.29
N MET A 201 28.35 3.44 -4.41
CA MET A 201 27.76 2.10 -4.30
C MET A 201 27.49 1.76 -2.84
N LYS A 202 26.56 2.45 -2.17
CA LYS A 202 26.31 2.25 -0.72
C LYS A 202 25.69 0.90 -0.36
N ASN A 203 25.01 0.26 -1.33
CA ASN A 203 24.18 -0.91 -1.09
C ASN A 203 24.77 -2.22 -1.63
N VAL A 204 25.94 -2.21 -2.28
CA VAL A 204 26.58 -3.46 -2.73
C VAL A 204 27.04 -4.25 -1.51
N SER A 205 26.73 -5.54 -1.45
CA SER A 205 27.11 -6.37 -0.33
C SER A 205 28.60 -6.71 -0.40
N VAL A 206 29.29 -6.68 0.73
CA VAL A 206 30.75 -6.89 0.81
C VAL A 206 31.06 -7.88 1.91
N ILE A 207 31.83 -8.92 1.58
CA ILE A 207 32.36 -9.90 2.54
C ILE A 207 33.89 -9.87 2.44
N PHE A 208 34.56 -9.65 3.57
CA PHE A 208 36.01 -9.74 3.65
C PHE A 208 36.45 -11.19 3.79
N ILE A 209 37.54 -11.59 3.15
CA ILE A 209 38.21 -12.86 3.37
C ILE A 209 39.54 -12.54 4.04
N SER A 210 39.83 -13.14 5.21
CA SER A 210 41.04 -12.77 5.95
C SER A 210 41.57 -13.93 6.79
N SER A 211 42.89 -13.98 6.98
CA SER A 211 43.56 -14.93 7.89
C SER A 211 43.54 -14.48 9.36
N ILE A 212 42.87 -13.37 9.66
CA ILE A 212 43.05 -12.60 10.89
C ILE A 212 41.90 -12.87 11.88
N GLN A 213 42.25 -13.03 13.15
CA GLN A 213 41.32 -13.24 14.27
C GLN A 213 41.29 -12.06 15.26
N ASP A 214 42.02 -10.97 14.98
CA ASP A 214 42.03 -9.76 15.81
C ASP A 214 40.71 -8.97 15.67
N GLU A 215 40.07 -8.72 16.81
CA GLU A 215 38.82 -7.95 16.90
C GLU A 215 38.97 -6.52 16.35
N MET A 216 40.13 -5.88 16.54
CA MET A 216 40.36 -4.51 16.08
C MET A 216 40.33 -4.40 14.55
N GLU A 217 40.81 -5.44 13.87
CA GLU A 217 40.86 -5.50 12.41
C GLU A 217 39.49 -5.86 11.83
N ILE A 218 38.77 -6.79 12.46
CA ILE A 218 37.37 -7.09 12.14
C ILE A 218 36.50 -5.82 12.24
N LEU A 219 36.67 -5.03 13.30
CA LEU A 219 35.98 -3.75 13.45
C LEU A 219 36.31 -2.77 12.32
N SER A 220 37.54 -2.80 11.80
CA SER A 220 37.94 -1.95 10.68
C SER A 220 37.22 -2.33 9.37
N PHE A 221 36.91 -3.61 9.17
CA PHE A 221 36.15 -4.11 8.02
C PHE A 221 34.71 -3.57 8.04
N TYR A 222 34.03 -3.69 9.18
CA TYR A 222 32.68 -3.15 9.34
C TYR A 222 32.65 -1.62 9.19
N LYS A 223 33.64 -0.91 9.75
CA LYS A 223 33.77 0.56 9.59
C LYS A 223 34.02 0.98 8.15
N ALA A 224 34.66 0.15 7.33
CA ALA A 224 34.84 0.41 5.91
C ALA A 224 33.56 0.19 5.09
N GLY A 225 32.52 -0.39 5.69
CA GLY A 225 31.26 -0.73 5.03
C GLY A 225 31.20 -2.19 4.57
N GLY A 226 31.98 -3.08 5.18
CA GLY A 226 31.81 -4.53 5.07
C GLY A 226 30.52 -5.01 5.75
N ASN A 227 29.89 -6.03 5.17
CA ASN A 227 28.70 -6.66 5.74
C ASN A 227 29.06 -7.85 6.63
N ASP A 228 30.12 -8.59 6.28
CA ASP A 228 30.63 -9.70 7.08
C ASP A 228 32.08 -10.04 6.68
N TYR A 229 32.65 -11.06 7.32
CA TYR A 229 33.95 -11.63 6.96
C TYR A 229 33.96 -13.18 7.01
N ILE A 230 34.88 -13.81 6.27
CA ILE A 230 35.13 -15.26 6.25
C ILE A 230 36.61 -15.49 6.58
N SER A 231 36.88 -16.36 7.55
CA SER A 231 38.26 -16.68 7.92
C SER A 231 38.92 -17.64 6.93
N LYS A 232 40.22 -17.44 6.66
CA LYS A 232 41.10 -18.43 6.00
C LYS A 232 41.64 -19.41 7.07
N PRO A 233 41.71 -20.73 6.80
CA PRO A 233 41.31 -21.41 5.56
C PRO A 233 39.78 -21.46 5.40
N ILE A 234 39.30 -21.31 4.16
CA ILE A 234 37.86 -21.23 3.87
C ILE A 234 37.21 -22.59 4.06
N ILE A 235 36.30 -22.69 5.03
CA ILE A 235 35.45 -23.87 5.25
C ILE A 235 34.18 -23.72 4.41
N LYS A 236 33.87 -24.74 3.59
CA LYS A 236 32.76 -24.73 2.62
C LYS A 236 31.41 -24.43 3.26
N GLU A 237 31.12 -25.06 4.39
CA GLU A 237 29.85 -24.91 5.11
C GLU A 237 29.69 -23.50 5.67
N GLU A 238 30.74 -22.94 6.29
CA GLU A 238 30.75 -21.56 6.78
C GLU A 238 30.54 -20.57 5.64
N PHE A 239 31.26 -20.76 4.52
CA PHE A 239 31.15 -19.93 3.33
C PHE A 239 29.70 -19.86 2.83
N PHE A 240 29.03 -21.01 2.68
CA PHE A 240 27.65 -21.04 2.21
C PHE A 240 26.67 -20.37 3.18
N VAL A 241 26.87 -20.51 4.49
CA VAL A 241 26.01 -19.88 5.49
C VAL A 241 26.16 -18.35 5.42
N LYS A 242 27.38 -17.83 5.48
CA LYS A 242 27.65 -16.39 5.49
C LYS A 242 27.22 -15.71 4.20
N VAL A 243 27.63 -16.26 3.05
CA VAL A 243 27.19 -15.73 1.75
C VAL A 243 25.68 -15.83 1.60
N GLY A 244 25.08 -16.96 1.99
CA GLY A 244 23.64 -17.17 1.92
C GLY A 244 22.84 -16.16 2.75
N GLN A 245 23.29 -15.85 3.97
CA GLN A 245 22.66 -14.85 4.83
C GLN A 245 22.67 -13.46 4.19
N ILE A 246 23.84 -13.02 3.70
CA ILE A 246 23.98 -11.70 3.07
C ILE A 246 23.12 -11.59 1.80
N VAL A 247 23.13 -12.61 0.94
CA VAL A 247 22.32 -12.65 -0.28
C VAL A 247 20.82 -12.62 0.04
N ASN A 248 20.38 -13.37 1.06
CA ASN A 248 18.97 -13.39 1.46
C ASN A 248 18.51 -12.05 2.03
N VAL A 249 19.31 -11.40 2.89
CA VAL A 249 18.98 -10.07 3.42
C VAL A 249 18.81 -9.05 2.29
N ARG A 250 19.71 -9.06 1.30
CA ARG A 250 19.60 -8.21 0.10
C ARG A 250 18.31 -8.52 -0.67
N LYS A 251 18.00 -9.80 -0.89
CA LYS A 251 16.79 -10.24 -1.59
C LYS A 251 15.52 -9.72 -0.89
N TYR A 252 15.44 -9.85 0.43
CA TYR A 252 14.29 -9.36 1.20
C TYR A 252 14.17 -7.84 1.16
N ALA A 253 15.30 -7.11 1.23
CA ALA A 253 15.29 -5.65 1.12
C ALA A 253 14.77 -5.17 -0.25
N LEU A 254 15.13 -5.85 -1.33
CA LEU A 254 14.61 -5.56 -2.68
C LEU A 254 13.10 -5.85 -2.78
N MET A 255 12.65 -7.00 -2.27
CA MET A 255 11.22 -7.36 -2.23
C MET A 255 10.40 -6.34 -1.44
N LEU A 256 10.90 -5.91 -0.27
CA LEU A 256 10.23 -4.92 0.56
C LEU A 256 10.10 -3.58 -0.18
N LYS A 257 11.15 -3.14 -0.87
CA LYS A 257 11.14 -1.90 -1.65
C LYS A 257 10.10 -1.95 -2.78
N GLU A 258 9.98 -3.09 -3.45
CA GLU A 258 8.96 -3.30 -4.48
C GLU A 258 7.53 -3.28 -3.91
N GLN A 259 7.32 -3.91 -2.75
CA GLN A 259 6.03 -3.87 -2.06
C GLN A 259 5.63 -2.46 -1.63
N VAL A 260 6.57 -1.67 -1.11
CA VAL A 260 6.33 -0.26 -0.74
C VAL A 260 5.92 0.54 -1.98
N LYS A 261 6.64 0.38 -3.10
CA LYS A 261 6.29 1.05 -4.35
C LYS A 261 4.89 0.67 -4.84
N LYS A 262 4.53 -0.62 -4.77
CA LYS A 262 3.19 -1.10 -5.15
C LYS A 262 2.10 -0.50 -4.25
N LEU A 263 2.38 -0.37 -2.95
CA LEU A 263 1.47 0.27 -2.01
C LEU A 263 1.26 1.74 -2.36
N GLU A 264 2.32 2.49 -2.66
CA GLU A 264 2.24 3.89 -3.09
C GLU A 264 1.46 4.06 -4.41
N GLU A 265 1.64 3.14 -5.36
CA GLU A 265 0.88 3.13 -6.61
C GLU A 265 -0.61 2.85 -6.37
N MET A 266 -0.92 1.89 -5.50
CA MET A 266 -2.31 1.58 -5.12
C MET A 266 -2.99 2.75 -4.41
N ASP A 267 -2.26 3.47 -3.56
CA ASP A 267 -2.78 4.63 -2.83
C ASP A 267 -3.16 5.76 -3.80
N LYS A 268 -2.27 6.10 -4.75
CA LYS A 268 -2.59 7.10 -5.80
C LYS A 268 -3.77 6.70 -6.69
N LEU A 269 -3.92 5.41 -6.97
CA LEU A 269 -4.99 4.90 -7.83
C LEU A 269 -6.34 4.95 -7.10
N LYS A 270 -6.34 4.65 -5.80
CA LYS A 270 -7.49 4.87 -4.92
C LYS A 270 -7.90 6.35 -4.93
N ASP A 271 -6.94 7.26 -4.80
CA ASP A 271 -7.20 8.71 -4.79
C ASP A 271 -7.85 9.20 -6.09
N HIS A 272 -7.30 8.75 -7.23
CA HIS A 272 -7.83 9.12 -8.54
C HIS A 272 -9.24 8.60 -8.77
N LEU A 273 -9.53 7.35 -8.36
CA LEU A 273 -10.87 6.77 -8.47
C LEU A 273 -11.89 7.56 -7.65
N ILE A 274 -11.57 7.92 -6.41
CA ILE A 274 -12.46 8.69 -5.54
C ILE A 274 -12.77 10.06 -6.18
N ALA A 275 -11.77 10.75 -6.73
CA ALA A 275 -11.95 12.04 -7.37
C ALA A 275 -12.78 11.98 -8.66
N VAL A 276 -12.61 10.94 -9.49
CA VAL A 276 -13.40 10.77 -10.73
C VAL A 276 -14.85 10.39 -10.42
N CYS A 277 -15.06 9.43 -9.51
CA CYS A 277 -16.41 9.04 -9.08
C CYS A 277 -17.19 10.23 -8.49
N SER A 278 -16.52 11.17 -7.82
CA SER A 278 -17.13 12.43 -7.33
C SER A 278 -17.80 13.22 -8.45
N HIS A 279 -17.03 13.56 -9.48
CA HIS A 279 -17.48 14.39 -10.58
C HIS A 279 -18.63 13.71 -11.33
N ASP A 280 -18.49 12.42 -11.56
CA ASP A 280 -19.42 11.65 -12.39
C ASP A 280 -20.70 11.26 -11.64
N LEU A 281 -20.70 11.24 -10.31
CA LEU A 281 -21.91 11.06 -9.50
C LEU A 281 -22.67 12.38 -9.28
N ARG A 282 -21.97 13.51 -9.10
CA ARG A 282 -22.61 14.83 -8.90
C ARG A 282 -23.47 15.24 -10.09
N GLY A 283 -23.00 15.00 -11.32
CA GLY A 283 -23.71 15.35 -12.55
C GLY A 283 -25.15 14.80 -12.62
N PRO A 284 -25.36 13.48 -12.63
CA PRO A 284 -26.70 12.90 -12.72
C PRO A 284 -27.57 13.23 -11.49
N LEU A 285 -26.98 13.37 -10.30
CA LEU A 285 -27.72 13.80 -9.11
C LEU A 285 -28.30 15.20 -9.22
N ASN A 286 -27.51 16.15 -9.75
CA ASN A 286 -27.97 17.53 -9.95
C ASN A 286 -29.10 17.60 -10.99
N VAL A 287 -29.10 16.71 -11.99
CA VAL A 287 -30.19 16.60 -12.97
C VAL A 287 -31.48 16.09 -12.32
N VAL A 288 -31.38 15.05 -11.49
CA VAL A 288 -32.54 14.52 -10.74
C VAL A 288 -33.08 15.57 -9.77
N LEU A 289 -32.20 16.34 -9.10
CA LEU A 289 -32.59 17.46 -8.24
C LEU A 289 -33.29 18.57 -9.00
N GLY A 290 -32.76 18.99 -10.15
CA GLY A 290 -33.37 20.05 -10.97
C GLY A 290 -34.76 19.65 -11.48
N LEU A 291 -34.90 18.43 -12.01
CA LEU A 291 -36.17 17.93 -12.54
C LEU A 291 -37.21 17.74 -11.44
N SER A 292 -36.81 17.21 -10.28
CA SER A 292 -37.73 17.03 -9.15
C SER A 292 -38.18 18.36 -8.54
N ASN A 293 -37.31 19.38 -8.48
CA ASN A 293 -37.70 20.71 -8.02
C ASN A 293 -38.74 21.34 -8.96
N VAL A 294 -38.49 21.28 -10.28
CA VAL A 294 -39.43 21.80 -11.30
C VAL A 294 -40.78 21.09 -11.22
N MET A 295 -40.80 19.76 -11.07
CA MET A 295 -42.04 19.00 -10.94
C MET A 295 -42.78 19.29 -9.63
N SER A 296 -42.07 19.68 -8.56
CA SER A 296 -42.69 20.04 -7.28
C SER A 296 -43.28 21.45 -7.23
N GLU A 297 -42.71 22.39 -7.99
CA GLU A 297 -43.13 23.81 -8.02
C GLU A 297 -44.24 24.09 -9.05
N ASP A 298 -44.53 23.15 -9.95
CA ASP A 298 -45.58 23.29 -10.96
C ASP A 298 -46.99 23.14 -10.37
N GLU A 299 -47.78 24.20 -10.45
CA GLU A 299 -49.13 24.29 -9.88
C GLU A 299 -50.16 23.42 -10.60
N ASP A 300 -49.90 22.99 -11.83
CA ASP A 300 -50.79 22.12 -12.62
C ASP A 300 -50.64 20.62 -12.28
N ASN A 301 -49.59 20.24 -11.53
CA ASN A 301 -49.36 18.86 -11.13
C ASN A 301 -50.31 18.40 -10.01
N SER A 302 -50.73 17.13 -10.03
CA SER A 302 -51.53 16.57 -8.94
C SER A 302 -50.75 16.55 -7.63
N ASP A 303 -51.46 16.57 -6.50
CA ASP A 303 -50.85 16.53 -5.16
C ASP A 303 -49.92 15.30 -5.00
N ASP A 304 -50.32 14.15 -5.56
CA ASP A 304 -49.50 12.93 -5.57
C ASP A 304 -48.17 13.10 -6.34
N VAL A 305 -48.17 13.85 -7.46
CA VAL A 305 -46.97 14.10 -8.27
C VAL A 305 -46.04 15.09 -7.57
N ARG A 306 -46.59 16.10 -6.89
CA ARG A 306 -45.80 17.03 -6.07
C ARG A 306 -45.18 16.32 -4.87
N GLU A 307 -45.90 15.42 -4.22
CA GLU A 307 -45.38 14.62 -3.12
C GLU A 307 -44.24 13.68 -3.58
N MET A 308 -44.43 12.93 -4.68
CA MET A 308 -43.38 12.07 -5.23
C MET A 308 -42.15 12.87 -5.67
N SER A 309 -42.34 14.04 -6.27
CA SER A 309 -41.25 14.93 -6.68
C SER A 309 -40.47 15.47 -5.47
N SER A 310 -41.17 15.86 -4.41
CA SER A 310 -40.55 16.26 -3.14
C SER A 310 -39.73 15.11 -2.51
N GLN A 311 -40.22 13.87 -2.58
CA GLN A 311 -39.50 12.69 -2.09
C GLN A 311 -38.25 12.38 -2.92
N ILE A 312 -38.32 12.50 -4.25
CA ILE A 312 -37.16 12.35 -5.15
C ILE A 312 -36.13 13.44 -4.85
N TYR A 313 -36.56 14.70 -4.74
CA TYR A 313 -35.68 15.82 -4.40
C TYR A 313 -34.95 15.60 -3.07
N THR A 314 -35.69 15.21 -2.04
CA THR A 314 -35.14 14.92 -0.72
C THR A 314 -34.13 13.76 -0.76
N SER A 315 -34.46 12.68 -1.47
CA SER A 315 -33.60 11.50 -1.58
C SER A 315 -32.33 11.77 -2.37
N SER A 316 -32.42 12.52 -3.47
CA SER A 316 -31.26 12.93 -4.27
C SER A 316 -30.37 13.93 -3.53
N THR A 317 -30.95 14.82 -2.73
CA THR A 317 -30.19 15.74 -1.88
C THR A 317 -29.40 14.97 -0.83
N GLN A 318 -30.01 13.95 -0.22
CA GLN A 318 -29.34 13.07 0.74
C GLN A 318 -28.18 12.30 0.11
N LEU A 319 -28.38 11.74 -1.09
CA LEU A 319 -27.33 11.00 -1.79
C LEU A 319 -26.16 11.93 -2.16
N LEU A 320 -26.44 13.13 -2.64
CA LEU A 320 -25.42 14.13 -2.95
C LEU A 320 -24.62 14.53 -1.70
N ASN A 321 -25.29 14.72 -0.57
CA ASN A 321 -24.62 15.03 0.70
C ASN A 321 -23.76 13.86 1.20
N MET A 322 -24.22 12.61 1.07
CA MET A 322 -23.41 11.44 1.42
C MET A 322 -22.17 11.30 0.53
N VAL A 323 -22.32 11.55 -0.77
CA VAL A 323 -21.19 11.55 -1.72
C VAL A 323 -20.20 12.64 -1.29
N ASN A 324 -20.65 13.87 -1.06
CA ASN A 324 -19.78 14.96 -0.61
C ASN A 324 -19.12 14.65 0.75
N ASP A 325 -19.83 14.11 1.74
CA ASP A 325 -19.27 13.73 3.04
C ASP A 325 -18.16 12.67 2.90
N LEU A 326 -18.36 11.65 2.06
CA LEU A 326 -17.39 10.59 1.80
C LEU A 326 -16.14 11.13 1.09
N LEU A 327 -16.34 12.01 0.12
CA LEU A 327 -15.26 12.65 -0.62
C LEU A 327 -14.45 13.54 0.27
N ASP A 328 -15.14 14.31 1.07
CA ASP A 328 -14.49 15.23 1.95
C ASP A 328 -13.73 14.50 3.09
N LEU A 329 -14.21 13.34 3.57
CA LEU A 329 -13.41 12.45 4.42
C LEU A 329 -12.11 12.05 3.71
N SER A 330 -12.23 11.67 2.44
CA SER A 330 -11.09 11.24 1.63
C SER A 330 -10.10 12.39 1.42
N GLU A 331 -10.58 13.60 1.09
CA GLU A 331 -9.75 14.80 0.95
C GLU A 331 -9.04 15.18 2.25
N VAL A 332 -9.72 15.08 3.40
CA VAL A 332 -9.11 15.34 4.72
C VAL A 332 -8.00 14.32 5.01
N GLN A 333 -8.24 13.04 4.73
CA GLN A 333 -7.22 11.99 4.88
C GLN A 333 -6.01 12.23 3.97
N MET A 334 -6.25 12.71 2.74
CA MET A 334 -5.20 12.99 1.75
C MET A 334 -4.36 14.24 2.08
N GLN A 335 -4.93 15.25 2.75
CA GLN A 335 -4.24 16.51 3.03
C GLN A 335 -3.28 16.47 4.22
N LYS A 336 -3.21 15.35 4.96
CA LYS A 336 -2.39 15.19 6.17
C LYS A 336 -0.92 15.58 5.97
N GLU A 337 -0.33 15.31 4.80
CA GLU A 337 1.08 15.58 4.53
C GLU A 337 1.38 16.98 3.96
N LYS A 338 0.36 17.73 3.52
CA LYS A 338 0.52 19.05 2.85
C LYS A 338 -0.29 20.16 3.51
N MET A 339 -0.80 19.95 4.72
CA MET A 339 -1.61 20.94 5.43
C MET A 339 -0.83 22.24 5.64
N ARG A 340 -1.27 23.33 4.99
CA ARG A 340 -0.77 24.68 5.30
C ARG A 340 -1.43 25.16 6.58
N VAL A 341 -0.60 25.33 7.60
CA VAL A 341 -1.01 25.82 8.91
C VAL A 341 -0.80 27.33 8.95
N THR A 342 -1.85 28.07 9.29
CA THR A 342 -1.82 29.53 9.48
C THR A 342 -2.39 29.90 10.84
N LYS A 343 -2.22 31.16 11.25
CA LYS A 343 -2.82 31.68 12.48
C LYS A 343 -4.29 32.00 12.23
N VAL A 344 -5.20 31.28 12.88
CA VAL A 344 -6.66 31.37 12.70
C VAL A 344 -7.31 31.97 13.94
N ASN A 345 -8.15 32.99 13.76
CA ASN A 345 -8.94 33.56 14.85
C ASN A 345 -10.26 32.79 15.01
N LEU A 346 -10.37 31.97 16.05
CA LEU A 346 -11.54 31.12 16.30
C LEU A 346 -12.82 31.91 16.53
N CYS A 347 -12.73 33.07 17.18
CA CYS A 347 -13.91 33.90 17.47
C CYS A 347 -14.49 34.50 16.19
N LEU A 348 -13.63 34.94 15.26
CA LEU A 348 -14.07 35.41 13.94
C LEU A 348 -14.64 34.27 13.10
N LEU A 349 -13.93 33.14 13.03
CA LEU A 349 -14.36 31.95 12.30
C LEU A 349 -15.76 31.49 12.71
N LEU A 350 -16.00 31.34 14.02
CA LEU A 350 -17.28 30.90 14.55
C LEU A 350 -18.39 31.92 14.26
N ASN A 351 -18.11 33.21 14.41
CA ASN A 351 -19.08 34.26 14.07
C ASN A 351 -19.46 34.23 12.57
N ASP A 352 -18.49 34.02 11.69
CA ASP A 352 -18.75 33.95 10.23
C ASP A 352 -19.57 32.71 9.86
N ILE A 353 -19.34 31.58 10.54
CA ILE A 353 -20.18 30.38 10.38
C ILE A 353 -21.60 30.64 10.89
N LEU A 354 -21.77 31.33 12.02
CA LEU A 354 -23.08 31.66 12.57
C LEU A 354 -23.88 32.58 11.67
N LYS A 355 -23.28 33.67 11.17
CA LYS A 355 -23.95 34.61 10.25
C LYS A 355 -24.48 33.91 8.99
N LYS A 356 -23.74 32.94 8.46
CA LYS A 356 -24.17 32.14 7.31
C LYS A 356 -25.36 31.22 7.63
N ASN A 357 -25.49 30.76 8.87
CA ASN A 357 -26.57 29.89 9.33
C ASN A 357 -27.78 30.63 9.91
N GLU A 358 -27.69 31.93 10.21
CA GLU A 358 -28.87 32.73 10.63
C GLU A 358 -29.95 32.79 9.54
N VAL A 359 -29.55 32.69 8.27
CA VAL A 359 -30.45 32.69 7.10
C VAL A 359 -31.34 31.43 7.03
N THR A 360 -30.99 30.36 7.76
CA THR A 360 -31.67 29.05 7.70
C THR A 360 -32.34 28.64 9.02
N ASN A 361 -32.46 29.56 10.00
CA ASN A 361 -33.05 29.29 11.32
C ASN A 361 -34.60 29.18 11.31
N THR A 362 -35.11 28.17 10.61
CA THR A 362 -36.55 27.84 10.54
C THR A 362 -37.14 27.40 11.89
N LYS A 363 -36.31 26.90 12.81
CA LYS A 363 -36.71 26.40 14.14
C LYS A 363 -36.74 27.47 15.25
N ASN A 364 -36.43 28.73 14.94
CA ASN A 364 -36.32 29.82 15.92
C ASN A 364 -35.38 29.51 17.11
N ILE A 365 -34.29 28.78 16.84
CA ILE A 365 -33.31 28.39 17.86
C ILE A 365 -32.48 29.61 18.25
N LYS A 366 -32.34 29.84 19.57
CA LYS A 366 -31.51 30.93 20.12
C LYS A 366 -30.05 30.49 20.17
N ILE A 367 -29.23 31.01 19.26
CA ILE A 367 -27.79 30.72 19.23
C ILE A 367 -27.02 31.85 19.91
N LYS A 368 -26.11 31.52 20.84
CA LYS A 368 -25.25 32.50 21.53
C LYS A 368 -23.80 32.07 21.50
N LEU A 369 -22.92 32.97 21.06
CA LEU A 369 -21.48 32.83 21.19
C LEU A 369 -21.00 33.60 22.43
N ASN A 370 -20.40 32.90 23.38
CA ASN A 370 -19.81 33.45 24.58
C ASN A 370 -18.29 33.26 24.54
N SER A 371 -17.54 34.35 24.46
CA SER A 371 -16.09 34.35 24.62
C SER A 371 -15.68 35.41 25.63
N ILE A 372 -14.67 35.10 26.45
CA ILE A 372 -14.08 36.05 27.41
C ILE A 372 -13.09 36.98 26.70
N GLU A 373 -12.38 36.48 25.68
CA GLU A 373 -11.45 37.26 24.85
C GLU A 373 -12.06 37.50 23.47
N GLU A 374 -11.88 38.72 22.91
CA GLU A 374 -12.41 39.07 21.58
C GLU A 374 -11.68 38.37 20.43
N SER A 375 -10.47 37.84 20.66
CA SER A 375 -9.66 37.20 19.63
C SER A 375 -8.77 36.12 20.23
N ILE A 376 -9.17 34.87 20.01
CA ILE A 376 -8.41 33.67 20.40
C ILE A 376 -7.85 33.04 19.13
N PHE A 377 -6.52 32.94 19.06
CA PHE A 377 -5.82 32.40 17.91
C PHE A 377 -5.35 30.97 18.15
N ILE A 378 -5.43 30.13 17.12
CA ILE A 378 -4.79 28.83 17.06
C ILE A 378 -4.01 28.69 15.75
N LEU A 379 -3.07 27.75 15.71
CA LEU A 379 -2.44 27.32 14.47
C LEU A 379 -3.30 26.24 13.82
N GLY A 380 -3.74 26.46 12.58
CA GLY A 380 -4.52 25.48 11.85
C GLY A 380 -4.82 25.86 10.41
N ASN A 381 -5.54 24.99 9.72
CA ASN A 381 -6.07 25.26 8.40
C ASN A 381 -7.50 25.79 8.52
N GLU A 382 -7.72 27.04 8.14
CA GLU A 382 -9.00 27.73 8.28
C GLU A 382 -10.17 27.02 7.59
N SER A 383 -9.97 26.46 6.39
CA SER A 383 -11.01 25.75 5.65
C SER A 383 -11.43 24.46 6.37
N LEU A 384 -10.45 23.69 6.84
CA LEU A 384 -10.71 22.45 7.58
C LEU A 384 -11.36 22.74 8.94
N LEU A 385 -10.90 23.76 9.67
CA LEU A 385 -11.53 24.19 10.92
C LEU A 385 -12.95 24.70 10.69
N THR A 386 -13.20 25.46 9.62
CA THR A 386 -14.56 25.89 9.23
C THR A 386 -15.47 24.68 9.12
N ARG A 387 -14.99 23.65 8.42
CA ARG A 387 -15.73 22.43 8.15
C ARG A 387 -15.97 21.57 9.40
N LEU A 388 -14.99 21.51 10.32
CA LEU A 388 -15.17 20.88 11.63
C LEU A 388 -16.30 21.54 12.41
N PHE A 389 -16.27 22.87 12.56
CA PHE A 389 -17.28 23.59 13.35
C PHE A 389 -18.64 23.63 12.67
N GLN A 390 -18.70 23.68 11.34
CA GLN A 390 -19.95 23.53 10.58
C GLN A 390 -20.62 22.18 10.84
N ASN A 391 -19.85 21.08 10.87
CA ASN A 391 -20.40 19.75 11.17
C ASN A 391 -20.96 19.67 12.59
N LEU A 392 -20.26 20.23 13.58
CA LEU A 392 -20.74 20.26 14.96
C LEU A 392 -22.00 21.12 15.12
N LEU A 393 -22.02 22.32 14.51
CA LEU A 393 -23.17 23.23 14.59
C LEU A 393 -24.38 22.71 13.82
N SER A 394 -24.17 22.08 12.66
CA SER A 394 -25.24 21.43 11.92
C SER A 394 -25.89 20.32 12.75
N ASN A 395 -25.09 19.51 13.47
CA ASN A 395 -25.63 18.51 14.37
C ASN A 395 -26.40 19.12 15.54
N ALA A 396 -25.85 20.15 16.18
CA ALA A 396 -26.55 20.87 17.25
C ALA A 396 -27.91 21.40 16.76
N TYR A 397 -27.97 22.01 15.57
CA TYR A 397 -29.22 22.51 14.97
C TYR A 397 -30.22 21.37 14.66
N LYS A 398 -29.75 20.25 14.10
CA LYS A 398 -30.60 19.10 13.74
C LYS A 398 -31.29 18.46 14.94
N PHE A 399 -30.60 18.38 16.07
CA PHE A 399 -31.08 17.68 17.26
C PHE A 399 -31.71 18.60 18.32
N THR A 400 -31.69 19.91 18.09
CA THR A 400 -32.40 20.91 18.90
C THR A 400 -33.84 21.07 18.40
N GLY A 401 -34.80 21.15 19.32
CA GLY A 401 -36.21 21.40 19.02
C GLY A 401 -36.49 22.88 18.70
N ARG A 402 -37.74 23.18 18.30
CA ARG A 402 -38.18 24.58 18.11
C ARG A 402 -38.05 25.38 19.42
N ASP A 403 -37.70 26.65 19.28
CA ASP A 403 -37.43 27.58 20.39
C ASP A 403 -36.32 27.12 21.35
N GLY A 404 -35.51 26.14 20.93
CA GLY A 404 -34.36 25.64 21.68
C GLY A 404 -33.20 26.63 21.73
N LYS A 405 -32.07 26.18 22.27
CA LYS A 405 -30.91 27.01 22.54
C LYS A 405 -29.62 26.25 22.23
N ILE A 406 -28.73 26.93 21.50
CA ILE A 406 -27.36 26.48 21.27
C ILE A 406 -26.42 27.54 21.86
N VAL A 407 -25.48 27.10 22.69
CA VAL A 407 -24.48 27.95 23.33
C VAL A 407 -23.09 27.50 22.91
N ILE A 408 -22.34 28.41 22.31
CA ILE A 408 -20.96 28.19 21.93
C ILE A 408 -20.08 28.93 22.94
N ARG A 409 -19.15 28.23 23.59
CA ARG A 409 -18.22 28.83 24.55
C ARG A 409 -16.80 28.63 24.06
N VAL A 410 -16.05 29.72 23.97
CA VAL A 410 -14.61 29.65 23.70
C VAL A 410 -13.86 29.98 24.97
N LEU A 411 -13.10 29.02 25.47
CA LEU A 411 -12.38 29.08 26.74
C LEU A 411 -10.89 28.90 26.50
N LYS A 412 -10.08 29.86 26.96
CA LYS A 412 -8.63 29.75 26.97
C LYS A 412 -8.16 29.44 28.39
N LYS A 413 -7.43 28.35 28.57
CA LYS A 413 -6.87 27.91 29.87
C LYS A 413 -5.38 27.59 29.69
N GLY A 414 -4.53 28.57 30.00
CA GLY A 414 -3.09 28.46 29.74
C GLY A 414 -2.81 28.35 28.24
N GLU A 415 -2.05 27.32 27.83
CA GLU A 415 -1.75 27.02 26.42
C GLU A 415 -2.86 26.26 25.69
N LYS A 416 -3.96 25.92 26.37
CA LYS A 416 -5.07 25.18 25.78
C LYS A 416 -6.23 26.10 25.41
N VAL A 417 -6.83 25.84 24.25
CA VAL A 417 -8.08 26.47 23.82
C VAL A 417 -9.14 25.40 23.66
N GLN A 418 -10.28 25.62 24.31
CA GLN A 418 -11.43 24.74 24.27
C GLN A 418 -12.62 25.47 23.65
N VAL A 419 -13.25 24.84 22.67
CA VAL A 419 -14.52 25.28 22.08
C VAL A 419 -15.60 24.28 22.47
N ASP A 420 -16.56 24.73 23.26
CA ASP A 420 -17.73 23.94 23.65
C ASP A 420 -18.94 24.36 22.81
N ILE A 421 -19.63 23.39 22.21
CA ILE A 421 -20.91 23.58 21.53
C ILE A 421 -21.95 22.79 22.31
N GLU A 422 -22.80 23.51 23.02
CA GLU A 422 -23.83 23.01 23.93
C GLU A 422 -25.22 23.23 23.31
N ASP A 423 -26.00 22.16 23.17
CA ASP A 423 -27.41 22.21 22.78
C ASP A 423 -28.31 21.64 23.87
N ASN A 424 -29.55 22.13 23.95
CA ASN A 424 -30.60 21.60 24.83
C ASN A 424 -31.55 20.64 24.09
N GLY A 425 -31.03 19.91 23.11
CA GLY A 425 -31.79 19.00 22.27
C GLY A 425 -32.12 17.67 22.95
N ILE A 426 -32.46 16.69 22.13
CA ILE A 426 -32.95 15.38 22.58
C ILE A 426 -31.93 14.55 23.40
N GLY A 427 -30.65 14.90 23.33
CA GLY A 427 -29.55 14.15 23.95
C GLY A 427 -29.35 12.73 23.40
N MET A 428 -28.29 12.05 23.84
CA MET A 428 -27.83 10.75 23.35
C MET A 428 -27.76 9.71 24.49
N PRO A 429 -28.26 8.48 24.27
CA PRO A 429 -28.00 7.36 25.18
C PRO A 429 -26.51 7.03 25.26
N LYS A 430 -26.05 6.55 26.43
CA LYS A 430 -24.63 6.28 26.71
C LYS A 430 -23.97 5.33 25.72
N GLU A 431 -24.71 4.32 25.24
CA GLU A 431 -24.24 3.33 24.28
C GLU A 431 -23.79 3.94 22.93
N PHE A 432 -24.28 5.13 22.59
CA PHE A 432 -23.91 5.84 21.37
C PHE A 432 -22.67 6.71 21.52
N LEU A 433 -22.31 7.10 22.75
CA LEU A 433 -21.18 8.00 23.00
C LEU A 433 -19.84 7.35 22.62
N ASP A 434 -19.72 6.03 22.86
CA ASP A 434 -18.49 5.29 22.56
C ASP A 434 -18.27 5.09 21.05
N LYS A 435 -19.33 5.15 20.25
CA LYS A 435 -19.31 4.85 18.80
C LYS A 435 -19.53 6.06 17.90
N ILE A 436 -19.72 7.25 18.48
CA ILE A 436 -20.13 8.45 17.72
C ILE A 436 -19.09 8.91 16.69
N PHE A 437 -17.81 8.60 16.92
CA PHE A 437 -16.70 8.96 16.03
C PHE A 437 -16.29 7.82 15.08
N GLU A 438 -16.92 6.63 15.17
CA GLU A 438 -16.63 5.52 14.27
C GLU A 438 -17.25 5.75 12.88
N SER A 439 -16.45 5.60 11.83
CA SER A 439 -16.89 5.76 10.44
C SER A 439 -17.85 4.63 10.04
N MET A 440 -18.99 4.97 9.43
CA MET A 440 -19.96 4.03 8.85
C MET A 440 -20.55 3.01 9.84
N SER A 441 -20.77 3.40 11.10
CA SER A 441 -21.39 2.53 12.12
C SER A 441 -22.86 2.18 11.83
N GLY A 442 -23.49 2.77 10.81
CA GLY A 442 -24.88 2.50 10.42
C GLY A 442 -25.93 3.07 11.39
N ILE A 443 -25.49 3.87 12.36
CA ILE A 443 -26.33 4.43 13.41
C ILE A 443 -26.71 5.89 13.08
N GLY A 444 -27.52 6.07 12.03
CA GLY A 444 -28.16 7.37 11.78
C GLY A 444 -29.35 7.56 12.71
N ARG A 445 -29.38 8.64 13.52
CA ARG A 445 -30.60 9.06 14.25
C ARG A 445 -31.43 10.03 13.40
N GLN A 446 -32.74 9.98 13.58
CA GLN A 446 -33.65 11.04 13.11
C GLN A 446 -33.52 12.26 14.02
N GLY A 447 -33.36 13.44 13.40
CA GLY A 447 -33.43 14.74 14.06
C GLY A 447 -34.85 15.07 14.54
N THR A 448 -34.99 16.22 15.19
CA THR A 448 -36.25 16.65 15.84
C THR A 448 -37.40 16.86 14.86
N GLU A 449 -37.12 17.09 13.59
CA GLU A 449 -38.09 17.25 12.50
C GLU A 449 -37.92 16.19 11.39
N GLY A 450 -37.37 15.00 11.72
CA GLY A 450 -37.26 13.88 10.77
C GLY A 450 -36.01 13.86 9.88
N GLU A 451 -35.10 14.81 10.09
CA GLU A 451 -33.81 14.92 9.38
C GLU A 451 -32.94 13.67 9.62
N LYS A 452 -32.60 12.90 8.57
CA LYS A 452 -31.72 11.73 8.70
C LYS A 452 -30.25 12.17 8.71
N SER A 453 -29.46 11.64 9.65
CA SER A 453 -28.00 11.83 9.72
C SER A 453 -27.25 10.79 8.88
N THR A 454 -26.23 11.22 8.13
CA THR A 454 -25.37 10.36 7.28
C THR A 454 -24.42 9.49 8.09
N GLY A 455 -24.17 9.83 9.37
CA GLY A 455 -23.22 9.10 10.24
C GLY A 455 -21.74 9.36 9.92
N ILE A 456 -21.44 10.23 8.94
CA ILE A 456 -20.08 10.52 8.46
C ILE A 456 -19.54 11.82 9.05
N GLY A 457 -20.40 12.80 9.36
CA GLY A 457 -19.97 14.11 9.87
C GLY A 457 -19.11 14.08 11.13
N MET A 458 -19.33 13.10 12.03
CA MET A 458 -18.56 12.98 13.28
C MET A 458 -17.19 12.33 13.08
N SER A 459 -17.03 11.41 12.13
CA SER A 459 -15.71 10.90 11.76
C SER A 459 -14.89 11.99 11.05
N ILE A 460 -15.52 12.87 10.26
CA ILE A 460 -14.86 14.08 9.70
C ILE A 460 -14.36 14.99 10.82
N VAL A 461 -15.20 15.28 11.81
CA VAL A 461 -14.81 16.11 12.96
C VAL A 461 -13.62 15.50 13.71
N LYS A 462 -13.63 14.18 13.91
CA LYS A 462 -12.54 13.47 14.58
C LYS A 462 -11.24 13.55 13.78
N GLU A 463 -11.29 13.26 12.47
CA GLU A 463 -10.12 13.29 11.59
C GLU A 463 -9.52 14.70 11.49
N ILE A 464 -10.36 15.72 11.32
CA ILE A 464 -9.89 17.12 11.26
C ILE A 464 -9.26 17.51 12.62
N ALA A 465 -9.88 17.16 13.74
CA ALA A 465 -9.33 17.46 15.06
C ALA A 465 -7.97 16.79 15.29
N ASP A 466 -7.85 15.50 14.95
CA ASP A 466 -6.60 14.74 15.10
C ASP A 466 -5.49 15.33 14.22
N ASN A 467 -5.80 15.75 12.99
CA ASN A 467 -4.85 16.45 12.10
C ASN A 467 -4.40 17.81 12.63
N HIS A 468 -5.15 18.44 13.54
CA HIS A 468 -4.80 19.68 14.21
C HIS A 468 -4.24 19.47 15.63
N GLY A 469 -3.93 18.22 16.02
CA GLY A 469 -3.47 17.90 17.39
C GLY A 469 -4.49 18.20 18.48
N ALA A 470 -5.78 18.31 18.10
CA ALA A 470 -6.89 18.62 18.97
C ALA A 470 -7.61 17.34 19.41
N ARG A 471 -8.20 17.38 20.61
CA ARG A 471 -9.03 16.30 21.14
C ARG A 471 -10.50 16.70 21.08
N VAL A 472 -11.35 15.79 20.64
CA VAL A 472 -12.81 15.95 20.69
C VAL A 472 -13.38 15.07 21.80
N GLU A 473 -14.23 15.65 22.64
CA GLU A 473 -14.98 14.95 23.69
C GLU A 473 -16.47 15.26 23.54
N VAL A 474 -17.31 14.34 24.01
CA VAL A 474 -18.76 14.50 24.00
C VAL A 474 -19.34 14.14 25.36
N LYS A 475 -20.28 14.95 25.84
CA LYS A 475 -21.13 14.66 27.00
C LYS A 475 -22.57 14.84 26.59
N SER A 476 -23.43 13.87 26.87
CA SER A 476 -24.84 13.95 26.48
C SER A 476 -25.70 13.18 27.46
N GLU A 477 -26.91 13.67 27.68
CA GLU A 477 -27.93 13.02 28.50
C GLU A 477 -29.29 13.15 27.82
N VAL A 478 -30.02 12.03 27.72
CA VAL A 478 -31.30 11.94 27.02
C VAL A 478 -32.31 12.90 27.66
N GLY A 479 -32.91 13.77 26.84
CA GLY A 479 -33.87 14.78 27.27
C GLY A 479 -33.26 16.05 27.90
N VAL A 480 -31.93 16.11 28.05
CA VAL A 480 -31.22 17.27 28.61
C VAL A 480 -30.47 18.03 27.51
N GLY A 481 -29.72 17.31 26.67
CA GLY A 481 -28.94 17.93 25.60
C GLY A 481 -27.57 17.30 25.38
N THR A 482 -26.73 17.95 24.58
CA THR A 482 -25.38 17.49 24.24
C THR A 482 -24.37 18.63 24.33
N VAL A 483 -23.15 18.32 24.75
CA VAL A 483 -21.99 19.19 24.71
C VAL A 483 -20.88 18.48 23.95
N PHE A 484 -20.46 19.07 22.83
CA PHE A 484 -19.21 18.71 22.14
C PHE A 484 -18.11 19.69 22.54
N SER A 485 -16.96 19.14 22.97
CA SER A 485 -15.80 19.92 23.37
C SER A 485 -14.63 19.62 22.46
N VAL A 486 -14.10 20.65 21.77
CA VAL A 486 -12.90 20.55 20.93
C VAL A 486 -11.76 21.26 21.64
N ILE A 487 -10.69 20.53 21.97
CA ILE A 487 -9.60 20.99 22.84
C ILE A 487 -8.29 21.00 22.04
N PHE A 488 -7.78 22.19 21.74
CA PHE A 488 -6.49 22.42 21.09
C PHE A 488 -5.39 22.54 22.15
N ASN A 489 -4.26 21.85 21.95
CA ASN A 489 -3.17 21.78 22.94
C ASN A 489 -2.10 22.86 22.76
N ASP A 490 -2.08 23.61 21.67
CA ASP A 490 -1.00 24.56 21.36
C ASP A 490 -1.55 25.90 20.84
N VAL A 491 -1.32 26.97 21.60
CA VAL A 491 -1.50 28.37 21.20
C VAL A 491 -0.11 28.99 21.08
N LYS A 492 0.56 28.81 19.94
CA LYS A 492 1.78 29.56 19.63
C LYS A 492 1.56 30.49 18.46
#